data_AF-C3YK91-F1
#
_entry.id   AF-C3YK91-F1
#
_cell.length_a   1.000
_cell.length_b   1.000
_cell.length_c   1.000
_cell.angle_alpha   90.00
_cell.angle_beta   90.00
_cell.angle_gamma   90.00
#
_symmetry.space_group_name_H-M   'P 1'
#
loop_
_entity.id
_entity.type
_entity.pdbx_description
1 polymer ?
#
loop_
_entity_poly.entity_id
_entity_poly.type
_entity_poly.pdbx_seq_one_letter_code
_entity_poly.pdbx_strand_id
1 'polypeptide(L)' 'CGSTLTGDEGTFSSPNYPESYDSNLWCNWTIVVNASMSITVTFDNFDLEFQQDCDYDYVLLYEGS' A
#
# COMPACT_ATOMS: atom_id res chain seq x y z
N CYS A 1 5.12 -9.61 3.55
CA CYS A 1 4.09 -8.55 3.52
C CYS A 1 3.21 -8.73 2.30
N GLY A 2 2.00 -8.17 2.31
CA GLY A 2 1.04 -8.36 1.23
C GLY A 2 -0.05 -9.39 1.54
N SER A 3 -1.26 -9.13 1.04
CA SER A 3 -2.43 -10.01 1.12
C SER A 3 -3.51 -9.55 0.14
N THR A 4 -4.54 -10.38 -0.08
CA THR A 4 -5.79 -9.91 -0.65
C THR A 4 -6.66 -9.35 0.47
N LEU A 5 -7.08 -8.10 0.32
CA LEU A 5 -7.98 -7.41 1.22
C LEU A 5 -9.36 -7.38 0.58
N THR A 6 -10.38 -7.79 1.34
CA THR A 6 -11.77 -7.83 0.90
C THR A 6 -12.65 -7.17 1.94
N GLY A 7 -13.67 -6.45 1.49
CA GLY A 7 -14.62 -5.76 2.36
C GLY A 7 -14.94 -4.38 1.81
N ASP A 8 -15.92 -3.74 2.41
CA ASP A 8 -16.38 -2.41 1.97
C ASP A 8 -15.48 -1.29 2.51
N GLU A 9 -14.70 -1.56 3.56
CA GLU A 9 -13.71 -0.68 4.19
C GLU A 9 -12.61 -1.50 4.89
N GLY A 10 -11.48 -0.86 5.20
CA GLY A 10 -10.38 -1.49 5.95
C GLY A 10 -9.13 -0.63 6.00
N THR A 11 -8.16 -1.06 6.82
CA THR A 11 -6.85 -0.42 6.96
C THR A 11 -5.76 -1.48 6.97
N PHE A 12 -4.58 -1.11 6.48
CA PHE A 12 -3.36 -1.93 6.54
C PHE A 12 -2.14 -1.00 6.61
N SER A 13 -0.99 -1.54 7.01
CA SER A 13 0.24 -0.79 7.18
C SER A 13 1.43 -1.49 6.54
N SER A 14 2.53 -0.75 6.38
CA SER A 14 3.84 -1.34 6.11
C SER A 14 4.25 -2.31 7.23
N PRO A 15 5.15 -3.27 6.94
CA PRO A 15 5.77 -4.08 7.97
C PRO A 15 6.39 -3.20 9.06
N ASN A 16 6.30 -3.67 10.30
CA ASN A 16 6.87 -3.03 11.50
C ASN A 16 6.23 -1.69 11.91
N TYR A 17 5.34 -1.09 11.11
CA TYR A 17 4.63 0.13 11.49
C TYR A 17 4.05 0.01 12.92
N PRO A 18 4.33 0.97 13.83
CA PRO A 18 4.82 2.33 13.55
C PRO A 18 6.33 2.50 13.43
N GLU A 19 7.13 1.43 13.57
CA GLU A 19 8.58 1.48 13.35
C GLU A 19 8.91 1.51 11.85
N SER A 20 10.17 1.83 11.52
CA SER A 20 10.66 1.84 10.14
C SER A 20 10.51 0.47 9.46
N TYR A 21 10.22 0.50 8.17
CA TYR A 21 10.17 -0.68 7.33
C TYR A 21 11.60 -1.23 7.10
N ASP A 22 11.70 -2.54 6.86
CA ASP A 22 12.97 -3.18 6.51
C ASP A 22 13.40 -2.82 5.08
N SER A 23 14.70 -2.81 4.82
CA SER A 23 15.24 -2.60 3.46
C SER A 23 14.93 -3.80 2.53
N ASN A 24 14.89 -3.57 1.21
CA ASN A 24 14.68 -4.61 0.19
C ASN A 24 13.33 -5.35 0.28
N LEU A 25 12.27 -4.64 0.69
CA LEU A 25 10.92 -5.21 0.74
C LEU A 25 10.24 -5.14 -0.62
N TRP A 26 9.68 -6.27 -1.06
CA TRP A 26 8.73 -6.34 -2.18
C TRP A 26 7.36 -6.80 -1.66
N CYS A 27 6.50 -5.84 -1.36
CA CYS A 27 5.16 -6.07 -0.85
C CYS A 27 4.11 -5.85 -1.94
N ASN A 28 3.06 -6.67 -1.96
CA ASN A 28 1.92 -6.48 -2.86
C ASN A 28 0.61 -6.74 -2.12
N TRP A 29 -0.28 -5.76 -2.07
CA TRP A 29 -1.63 -5.89 -1.55
C TRP A 29 -2.64 -5.72 -2.68
N THR A 30 -3.64 -6.59 -2.72
CA THR A 30 -4.71 -6.53 -3.72
C THR A 30 -6.01 -6.23 -3.00
N ILE A 31 -6.61 -5.08 -3.29
CA ILE A 31 -7.88 -4.64 -2.69
C ILE A 31 -9.01 -5.03 -3.64
N VAL A 32 -9.96 -5.82 -3.15
CA VAL A 32 -11.11 -6.29 -3.93
C VAL A 32 -12.40 -5.87 -3.22
N VAL A 33 -13.21 -5.07 -3.92
CA VAL A 33 -14.52 -4.60 -3.47
C VAL A 33 -15.61 -5.12 -4.42
N ASN A 34 -16.87 -4.99 -4.03
CA ASN A 34 -17.99 -5.30 -4.92
C ASN A 34 -17.95 -4.44 -6.19
N ALA A 35 -18.36 -5.00 -7.34
CA ALA A 35 -18.27 -4.33 -8.65
C ALA A 35 -19.07 -3.02 -8.77
N SER A 36 -20.02 -2.77 -7.85
CA SER A 36 -20.78 -1.52 -7.76
C SER A 36 -20.07 -0.42 -6.96
N MET A 37 -18.86 -0.68 -6.45
CA MET A 37 -18.11 0.23 -5.59
C MET A 37 -16.84 0.74 -6.27
N SER A 38 -16.38 1.90 -5.83
CA SER A 38 -15.08 2.48 -6.16
C SER A 38 -14.18 2.48 -4.93
N ILE A 39 -12.88 2.27 -5.12
CA ILE A 39 -11.90 2.30 -4.04
C ILE A 39 -11.37 3.73 -3.88
N THR A 40 -11.41 4.25 -2.65
CA THR A 40 -10.68 5.47 -2.26
C THR A 40 -9.57 5.06 -1.31
N VAL A 41 -8.33 5.47 -1.60
CA VAL A 41 -7.16 5.21 -0.75
C VAL A 41 -6.74 6.49 -0.07
N THR A 42 -6.56 6.44 1.25
CA THR A 42 -6.05 7.54 2.07
C THR A 42 -4.81 7.07 2.80
N PHE A 43 -3.76 7.90 2.82
CA PHE A 43 -2.57 7.65 3.61
C PHE A 43 -2.61 8.52 4.88
N ASP A 44 -2.88 7.88 6.03
CA ASP A 44 -2.86 8.57 7.33
C ASP A 44 -1.43 8.90 7.77
N ASN A 45 -0.48 8.06 7.39
CA ASN A 45 0.95 8.27 7.57
C ASN A 45 1.70 7.74 6.34
N PHE A 46 2.67 8.51 5.85
CA PHE A 46 3.48 8.15 4.69
C PHE A 46 4.89 8.73 4.84
N ASP A 47 5.85 7.84 5.06
CA ASP A 47 7.27 8.18 5.22
C ASP A 47 8.11 7.11 4.51
N LEU A 48 8.92 7.54 3.53
CA LEU A 48 9.78 6.70 2.69
C LEU A 48 11.09 7.44 2.43
N GLU A 49 12.13 6.70 2.02
CA GLU A 49 13.39 7.31 1.58
C GLU A 49 13.16 8.26 0.39
N PHE A 50 13.50 9.53 0.56
CA PHE A 50 13.32 10.54 -0.47
C PHE A 50 14.38 10.44 -1.56
N GLN A 51 13.93 10.28 -2.81
CA GLN A 51 14.73 10.47 -4.02
C GLN A 51 13.85 11.10 -5.11
N GLN A 52 14.44 11.91 -6.00
CA GLN A 52 13.71 12.73 -6.97
C GLN A 52 12.79 11.93 -7.91
N ASP A 53 13.21 10.74 -8.32
CA ASP A 53 12.53 9.88 -9.30
C ASP A 53 11.86 8.65 -8.64
N CYS A 54 11.89 8.58 -7.30
CA CYS A 54 11.43 7.45 -6.49
C CYS A 54 12.11 6.10 -6.83
N ASP A 55 13.37 6.12 -7.28
CA ASP A 55 14.12 4.93 -7.68
C ASP A 55 14.65 4.10 -6.48
N TYR A 56 14.61 4.66 -5.27
CA TYR A 56 15.01 3.97 -4.04
C TYR A 56 13.84 3.20 -3.45
N ASP A 57 12.91 3.92 -2.81
CA ASP A 57 11.70 3.36 -2.22
C ASP A 57 10.45 4.05 -2.81
N TYR A 58 9.42 3.27 -3.11
CA TYR A 58 8.15 3.80 -3.63
C TYR A 58 6.97 2.91 -3.28
N VAL A 59 5.78 3.52 -3.30
CA VAL A 59 4.50 2.82 -3.30
C VAL A 59 3.82 3.08 -4.64
N LEU A 60 3.54 2.00 -5.37
CA LEU A 60 2.82 2.06 -6.63
C LEU A 60 1.36 1.66 -6.42
N LEU A 61 0.43 2.59 -6.67
CA LEU A 61 -1.00 2.31 -6.77
C LEU A 61 -1.38 2.18 -8.25
N TYR A 62 -2.00 1.06 -8.62
CA TYR A 62 -2.43 0.80 -9.99
C TYR A 62 -3.78 0.09 -9.99
N GLU A 63 -4.58 0.32 -11.03
CA GLU A 63 -5.82 -0.44 -11.22
C GLU A 63 -5.48 -1.89 -11.61
N GLY A 64 -6.02 -2.83 -10.83
CA GLY A 64 -5.98 -4.26 -11.17
C GLY A 64 -6.97 -4.56 -12.31
N SER A 65 -6.61 -5.51 -13.16
CA SER A 65 -7.40 -5.96 -14.31
C SER A 65 -8.77 -6.54 -13.96
#